data_AF-A0A0C5RQH8-F1
#
_entry.id   AF-A0A0C5RQH8-F1
#
_cell.length_a   1.000
_cell.length_b   1.000
_cell.length_c   1.000
_cell.angle_alpha   90.00
_cell.angle_beta   90.00
_cell.angle_gamma   90.00
#
_symmetry.space_group_name_H-M   'P 1'
#
loop_
_entity.id
_entity.type
_entity.pdbx_description
1 polymer ?
#
loop_
_entity_poly.entity_id
_entity_poly.type
_entity_poly.pdbx_seq_one_letter_code
_entity_poly.pdbx_strand_id
1 'polypeptide(L)'
;MSFGLVSSVLLLAAFLPQTIYTIKTRNTTSLSTSMFSLVFCARFLFSLSAVLLIVRYVLLEDYGIALYASSLPLLICHGINLFLNGIILIFKIYNLKKAKDNNMSEAQWIDHYHFIKEHKKRQS
;
A
#
# COMPACT_ATOMS: atom_id res chain seq x y z
N MET A 1 9.40 25.82 -1.23
CA MET A 1 8.66 24.54 -1.38
C MET A 1 9.67 23.41 -1.18
N SER A 2 9.45 22.50 -0.23
CA SER A 2 10.39 21.40 0.02
C SER A 2 10.27 20.36 -1.10
N PHE A 3 11.37 20.12 -1.84
CA PHE A 3 11.40 19.12 -2.92
C PHE A 3 10.98 17.71 -2.44
N GLY A 4 11.24 17.38 -1.17
CA GLY A 4 10.79 16.13 -0.57
C GLY A 4 9.27 16.03 -0.49
N LEU A 5 8.58 17.10 -0.07
CA LEU A 5 7.11 17.06 0.02
C LEU A 5 6.48 16.92 -1.35
N VAL A 6 7.01 17.65 -2.35
CA VAL A 6 6.53 17.57 -3.74
C VAL A 6 6.70 16.16 -4.29
N SER A 7 7.87 15.54 -4.09
CA SER A 7 8.11 14.17 -4.56
C SER A 7 7.21 13.15 -3.86
N SER A 8 6.95 13.28 -2.55
CA SER A 8 6.04 12.39 -1.83
C SER A 8 4.58 12.54 -2.27
N VAL A 9 4.13 13.76 -2.59
CA VAL A 9 2.78 14.00 -3.15
C VAL A 9 2.66 13.40 -4.55
N LEU A 10 3.65 13.63 -5.42
CA LEU A 10 3.67 13.04 -6.77
C LEU A 10 3.67 11.51 -6.71
N LEU A 11 4.46 10.93 -5.80
CA LEU A 11 4.49 9.48 -5.59
C LEU A 11 3.12 8.96 -5.12
N LEU A 12 2.49 9.64 -4.17
CA LEU A 12 1.14 9.28 -3.72
C LEU A 12 0.12 9.33 -4.87
N ALA A 13 0.14 10.41 -5.65
CA ALA A 13 -0.74 10.57 -6.80
C ALA A 13 -0.52 9.48 -7.86
N ALA A 14 0.73 9.04 -8.07
CA ALA A 14 1.05 7.98 -9.01
C ALA A 14 0.55 6.58 -8.56
N PHE A 15 0.54 6.30 -7.26
CA PHE A 15 0.08 5.00 -6.73
C PHE A 15 -1.45 4.89 -6.65
N LEU A 16 -2.15 6.01 -6.50
CA LEU A 16 -3.59 6.02 -6.28
C LEU A 16 -4.42 5.36 -7.40
N PRO A 17 -4.18 5.61 -8.71
CA PRO A 17 -4.90 4.95 -9.80
C PRO A 17 -4.76 3.43 -9.76
N GLN A 18 -3.54 2.93 -9.51
CA GLN A 18 -3.28 1.49 -9.45
C GLN A 18 -4.01 0.85 -8.27
N THR A 19 -4.00 1.49 -7.09
CA THR A 19 -4.74 0.98 -5.93
C THR A 19 -6.24 0.95 -6.20
N ILE A 20 -6.81 2.01 -6.78
CA ILE A 20 -8.24 2.06 -7.14
C ILE A 20 -8.57 0.96 -8.16
N TYR A 21 -7.74 0.79 -9.19
CA TYR A 21 -7.92 -0.25 -10.20
C TYR A 21 -7.92 -1.66 -9.56
N THR A 22 -6.96 -1.95 -8.69
CA THR A 22 -6.87 -3.24 -7.99
C THR A 22 -8.06 -3.47 -7.07
N ILE A 23 -8.53 -2.47 -6.33
CA ILE A 23 -9.74 -2.60 -5.49
C ILE A 23 -10.97 -2.93 -6.35
N LYS A 24 -11.15 -2.22 -7.47
CA LYS A 24 -12.32 -2.38 -8.34
C LYS A 24 -12.33 -3.71 -9.09
N THR A 25 -11.19 -4.09 -9.67
CA THR A 25 -11.10 -5.23 -10.58
C THR A 25 -10.63 -6.50 -9.92
N ARG A 26 -10.01 -6.41 -8.73
CA ARG A 26 -9.21 -7.46 -8.09
C ARG A 26 -8.09 -8.02 -8.99
N ASN A 27 -7.79 -7.37 -10.11
CA ASN A 27 -6.79 -7.85 -11.03
C ASN A 27 -5.39 -7.52 -10.51
N THR A 28 -4.65 -8.57 -10.16
CA THR A 28 -3.29 -8.49 -9.62
C THR A 28 -2.29 -9.33 -10.41
N THR A 29 -2.70 -9.92 -11.54
CA THR A 29 -1.92 -10.91 -12.29
C THR A 29 -0.57 -10.37 -12.75
N SER A 30 -0.53 -9.14 -13.24
CA SER A 30 0.69 -8.45 -13.71
C SER A 30 1.53 -7.84 -12.59
N LEU A 31 1.05 -7.84 -11.34
CA LEU A 31 1.73 -7.19 -10.23
C LEU A 31 2.74 -8.14 -9.58
N SER A 32 3.98 -7.67 -9.42
CA SER A 32 5.04 -8.47 -8.77
C SER A 32 4.88 -8.46 -7.25
N THR A 33 4.69 -9.65 -6.67
CA THR A 33 4.61 -9.80 -5.19
C THR A 33 5.89 -9.32 -4.52
N SER A 34 7.08 -9.61 -5.08
CA SER A 34 8.36 -9.23 -4.47
C SER A 34 8.55 -7.71 -4.45
N MET A 35 8.20 -7.02 -5.54
CA MET A 35 8.25 -5.57 -5.61
C MET A 35 7.35 -4.93 -4.54
N PHE A 36 6.07 -5.33 -4.50
CA PHE A 36 5.11 -4.75 -3.56
C PHE A 36 5.46 -5.07 -2.10
N SER A 37 6.00 -6.26 -1.81
CA SER A 37 6.51 -6.61 -0.47
C SER A 37 7.73 -5.77 -0.07
N LEU A 38 8.73 -5.64 -0.93
CA LEU A 38 9.92 -4.83 -0.64
C LEU A 38 9.56 -3.37 -0.40
N VAL A 39 8.69 -2.82 -1.25
CA VAL A 39 8.22 -1.44 -1.13
C VAL A 39 7.38 -1.26 0.14
N PHE A 40 6.60 -2.26 0.55
CA PHE A 40 5.86 -2.24 1.82
C PHE A 40 6.83 -2.18 3.00
N CYS A 41 7.81 -3.08 3.04
CA CYS A 41 8.82 -3.13 4.10
C CYS A 41 9.62 -1.83 4.18
N ALA A 42 10.07 -1.29 3.04
CA ALA A 42 10.80 -0.03 3.00
C ALA A 42 9.98 1.15 3.56
N ARG A 43 8.71 1.27 3.16
CA ARG A 43 7.81 2.33 3.66
C ARG A 43 7.44 2.15 5.13
N PHE A 44 7.31 0.90 5.58
CA PHE A 44 7.09 0.57 6.98
C PHE A 44 8.29 0.98 7.85
N LEU A 45 9.50 0.57 7.46
CA LEU A 45 10.74 0.92 8.17
C LEU A 45 10.98 2.43 8.17
N PHE A 46 10.74 3.11 7.05
CA PHE A 46 10.82 4.57 6.98
C PHE A 46 9.84 5.22 7.97
N SER A 47 8.57 4.83 7.94
CA SER A 47 7.54 5.37 8.84
C SER A 47 7.86 5.09 10.31
N LEU A 48 8.34 3.88 10.62
CA LEU A 48 8.76 3.49 11.97
C LEU A 48 9.95 4.33 12.45
N SER A 49 10.97 4.52 11.60
CA SER A 49 12.14 5.34 11.93
C SER A 49 11.75 6.80 12.22
N ALA A 50 10.81 7.36 11.45
CA ALA A 50 10.30 8.70 11.66
C ALA A 50 9.52 8.81 12.97
N VAL A 51 8.66 7.84 13.29
CA VAL A 51 7.91 7.81 14.56
C VAL A 51 8.85 7.66 15.76
N LEU A 52 9.85 6.77 15.69
CA LEU A 52 10.83 6.60 16.76
C LEU A 52 11.66 7.87 16.98
N LEU A 53 12.01 8.57 15.90
CA LEU A 53 12.68 9.86 15.98
C LEU A 53 11.80 10.91 16.68
N ILE A 54 10.51 10.98 16.33
CA ILE A 54 9.54 11.86 17.01
C ILE A 54 9.44 11.55 18.50
N VAL A 55 9.30 10.27 18.86
CA VAL A 55 9.23 9.83 20.27
C VAL A 55 10.50 10.23 21.01
N ARG A 56 11.68 10.01 20.42
CA ARG A 56 12.95 10.44 20.99
C ARG A 56 12.99 11.95 21.24
N TYR A 57 12.51 12.76 20.29
CA TYR A 57 12.45 14.22 20.46
C TYR A 57 11.53 14.63 21.60
N VAL A 58 10.33 14.06 21.68
CA VAL A 58 9.37 14.40 22.74
C VAL A 58 9.90 14.00 24.11
N LEU A 59 10.61 12.88 24.22
CA LEU A 59 11.08 12.35 25.50
C LEU A 59 12.41 12.92 25.99
N LEU A 60 13.27 13.44 25.11
CA LEU A 60 14.61 13.93 25.46
C LEU A 60 14.74 15.47 25.48
N GLU A 61 13.64 16.21 25.30
CA GLU A 61 13.59 17.69 25.29
C GLU A 61 14.60 18.38 24.37
N ASP A 62 15.09 17.67 23.34
CA ASP A 62 16.09 18.19 22.42
C ASP A 62 15.39 19.10 21.39
N TYR A 63 15.70 20.40 21.40
CA TYR A 63 15.01 21.46 20.65
C TYR A 63 15.16 21.31 19.13
N GLY A 64 14.29 20.50 18.54
CA GLY A 64 14.18 20.26 17.10
C GLY A 64 12.79 20.52 16.51
N ILE A 65 12.00 21.45 17.06
CA ILE A 65 10.61 21.75 16.63
C ILE A 65 10.50 22.01 15.11
N ALA A 66 11.53 22.64 14.52
CA ALA A 66 11.58 22.93 13.09
C ALA A 66 11.68 21.66 12.21
N LEU A 67 12.45 20.66 12.63
CA LEU A 67 12.59 19.40 11.88
C LEU A 67 11.31 18.56 11.96
N TYR A 68 10.66 18.57 13.12
CA TYR A 68 9.35 17.93 13.33
C TYR A 68 8.25 18.53 12.44
N ALA A 69 8.11 19.86 12.45
CA ALA A 69 7.07 20.55 11.67
C ALA A 69 7.25 20.38 10.15
N SER A 70 8.50 20.29 9.68
CA SER A 70 8.79 20.09 8.25
C SER A 70 8.65 18.64 7.78
N SER A 71 8.73 17.65 8.68
CA SER A 71 8.69 16.22 8.35
C SER A 71 7.32 15.57 8.51
N LEU A 72 6.38 16.21 9.21
CA LEU A 72 5.03 15.68 9.41
C LEU A 72 4.25 15.49 8.08
N PRO A 73 4.23 16.45 7.14
CA PRO A 73 3.54 16.25 5.85
C PRO A 73 4.14 15.11 5.01
N LEU A 74 5.46 14.94 5.06
CA LEU A 74 6.18 13.83 4.44
C LEU A 74 5.72 12.50 5.05
N LEU A 75 5.71 12.39 6.38
CA LEU A 75 5.29 11.19 7.10
C LEU A 75 3.85 10.81 6.76
N ILE A 76 2.94 11.78 6.67
CA ILE A 76 1.56 11.55 6.24
C ILE A 76 1.51 10.94 4.83
N CYS A 77 2.23 11.53 3.86
CA CYS A 77 2.26 11.02 2.49
C CYS A 77 2.83 9.59 2.41
N HIS A 78 3.87 9.29 3.18
CA HIS A 78 4.46 7.95 3.24
C HIS A 78 3.55 6.95 3.94
N GLY A 79 2.83 7.36 4.99
CA GLY A 79 1.85 6.54 5.69
C GLY A 79 0.66 6.16 4.79
N ILE A 80 0.13 7.12 4.01
CA ILE A 80 -0.92 6.83 3.03
C ILE A 80 -0.39 5.87 1.95
N ASN A 81 0.81 6.12 1.42
CA ASN A 81 1.44 5.22 0.45
C ASN A 81 1.67 3.80 1.00
N LEU A 82 2.05 3.67 2.27
CA LEU A 82 2.18 2.38 2.95
C LEU A 82 0.84 1.63 2.97
N PHE A 83 -0.24 2.33 3.33
CA PHE A 83 -1.58 1.76 3.36
C PHE A 83 -2.07 1.33 1.97
N LEU A 84 -1.95 2.20 0.96
CA LEU A 84 -2.34 1.90 -0.42
C LEU A 84 -1.56 0.71 -1.00
N ASN A 85 -0.26 0.63 -0.72
CA ASN A 85 0.58 -0.49 -1.11
C ASN A 85 0.20 -1.79 -0.37
N GLY A 86 -0.15 -1.68 0.91
CA GLY A 86 -0.67 -2.77 1.71
C GLY A 86 -1.97 -3.35 1.16
N ILE A 87 -2.91 -2.51 0.72
CA ILE A 87 -4.14 -2.96 0.04
C ILE A 87 -3.80 -3.83 -1.17
N ILE A 88 -2.96 -3.34 -2.07
CA ILE A 88 -2.57 -4.10 -3.28
C ILE A 88 -1.93 -5.44 -2.89
N LEU A 89 -1.03 -5.43 -1.91
CA LEU A 89 -0.35 -6.64 -1.45
C LEU A 89 -1.32 -7.66 -0.84
N ILE A 90 -2.33 -7.22 -0.07
CA ILE A 90 -3.39 -8.08 0.47
C ILE A 90 -4.17 -8.76 -0.66
N PHE A 91 -4.59 -8.00 -1.69
CA PHE A 91 -5.27 -8.58 -2.85
C PHE A 91 -4.39 -9.60 -3.58
N LYS A 92 -3.11 -9.27 -3.79
CA LYS A 92 -2.15 -10.16 -4.47
C LYS A 92 -1.96 -11.47 -3.70
N ILE A 93 -1.70 -11.39 -2.39
CA ILE A 93 -1.50 -12.58 -1.53
C ILE A 93 -2.78 -13.40 -1.47
N TYR A 94 -3.95 -12.76 -1.33
CA TYR A 94 -5.23 -13.45 -1.31
C TYR A 94 -5.48 -14.22 -2.61
N ASN A 95 -5.28 -13.57 -3.76
CA ASN A 95 -5.50 -14.19 -5.07
C ASN A 95 -4.52 -15.35 -5.30
N LEU A 96 -3.23 -15.17 -4.98
CA LEU A 96 -2.24 -16.25 -5.07
C LEU A 96 -2.57 -17.43 -4.16
N LYS A 97 -2.97 -17.15 -2.91
CA LYS A 97 -3.35 -18.21 -1.95
C LYS A 97 -4.55 -18.99 -2.46
N LYS A 98 -5.61 -18.32 -2.89
CA LYS A 98 -6.80 -18.99 -3.39
C LYS A 98 -6.58 -19.73 -4.71
N ALA A 99 -5.78 -19.17 -5.61
CA ALA A 99 -5.37 -19.87 -6.83
C ALA A 99 -4.66 -21.18 -6.50
N LYS A 100 -3.70 -21.14 -5.56
CA LYS A 100 -3.01 -22.33 -5.04
C LYS A 100 -3.96 -23.32 -4.38
N ASP A 101 -4.86 -22.85 -3.50
CA ASP A 101 -5.83 -23.71 -2.80
C ASP A 101 -6.78 -24.45 -3.77
N ASN A 102 -7.03 -23.88 -4.95
CA ASN A 102 -7.90 -24.47 -5.97
C ASN A 102 -7.12 -25.09 -7.16
N ASN A 103 -5.79 -25.27 -7.03
CA ASN A 103 -4.93 -25.84 -8.07
C ASN A 103 -5.09 -25.18 -9.45
N MET A 104 -5.21 -23.84 -9.49
CA MET A 104 -5.36 -23.05 -10.71
C MET A 104 -4.37 -21.87 -10.73
N SER A 105 -4.21 -21.24 -11.88
CA SER A 105 -3.44 -20.00 -12.00
C SER A 105 -4.16 -18.81 -11.34
N GLU A 106 -3.42 -17.76 -10.99
CA GLU A 106 -3.99 -16.53 -10.43
C GLU A 106 -5.04 -15.89 -11.35
N ALA A 107 -4.79 -15.90 -12.66
CA ALA A 107 -5.73 -15.38 -13.66
C ALA A 107 -7.04 -16.17 -13.65
N GLN A 108 -6.95 -17.50 -13.70
CA GLN A 108 -8.12 -18.38 -13.62
C GLN A 108 -8.91 -18.19 -12.32
N TRP A 109 -8.23 -17.99 -11.19
CA TRP A 109 -8.89 -17.71 -9.92
C TRP A 109 -9.67 -16.39 -9.95
N ILE A 110 -9.10 -15.33 -10.53
CA ILE A 110 -9.77 -14.02 -10.62
C ILE A 110 -11.02 -14.12 -11.50
N ASP A 111 -10.94 -14.80 -12.65
CA ASP A 111 -12.09 -15.04 -13.53
C ASP A 111 -13.17 -15.84 -12.82
N HIS A 112 -12.78 -16.93 -12.14
CA HIS A 112 -13.68 -17.75 -11.34
C HIS A 112 -14.36 -16.97 -10.22
N TYR A 113 -13.65 -16.07 -9.54
CA TYR A 113 -14.21 -15.19 -8.51
C TYR A 113 -15.30 -14.28 -9.07
N HIS A 114 -15.06 -13.65 -10.23
CA HIS A 114 -16.04 -12.77 -10.86
C HIS A 114 -17.27 -13.55 -11.33
N PHE A 115 -17.08 -14.75 -11.90
CA PHE A 115 -18.17 -15.66 -12.23
C PHE A 115 -19.06 -15.96 -11.01
N ILE A 116 -18.48 -16.35 -9.87
CA ILE A 116 -19.24 -16.62 -8.63
C ILE A 116 -19.97 -15.36 -8.15
N LYS A 117 -19.30 -14.20 -8.19
CA LYS A 117 -19.87 -12.93 -7.74
C LYS A 117 -21.09 -12.52 -8.56
N GLU A 118 -21.02 -12.66 -9.89
CA GLU A 118 -22.15 -12.39 -10.78
C GLU A 118 -23.30 -13.37 -10.56
N HIS A 119 -23.00 -14.66 -10.42
CA HIS A 119 -24.03 -15.67 -10.15
C HIS A 119 -24.78 -15.40 -8.84
N LYS A 120 -24.06 -15.03 -7.77
CA LYS A 120 -24.69 -14.65 -6.49
C LYS A 120 -25.58 -13.41 -6.62
N LYS A 121 -25.14 -12.40 -7.39
CA LYS A 121 -25.93 -11.18 -7.61
C LYS A 121 -27.22 -11.43 -8.40
N ARG A 122 -27.26 -12.45 -9.26
CA ARG A 122 -28.48 -12.82 -10.00
C ARG A 122 -29.48 -13.61 -9.15
N GLN A 123 -29.06 -14.14 -8.01
CA GLN A 123 -29.89 -14.95 -7.09
C GLN A 123 -30.44 -14.15 -5.90
N SER A 124 -29.99 -12.89 -5.72
CA SER A 124 -30.45 -11.93 -4.70
C SER A 124 -31.45 -10.95 -5.29
#